data_AF-A0A9D2HG50-F1
#
_entry.id   AF-A0A9D2HG50-F1
#
_cell.length_a   1.000
_cell.length_b   1.000
_cell.length_c   1.000
_cell.angle_alpha   90.00
_cell.angle_beta   90.00
_cell.angle_gamma   90.00
#
_symmetry.space_group_name_H-M   'P 1'
#
loop_
_entity.id
_entity.type
_entity.pdbx_description
1 polymer ?
#
loop_
_entity_poly.entity_id
_entity_poly.type
_entity_poly.pdbx_seq_one_letter_code
_entity_poly.pdbx_strand_id
1 'polypeptide(L)'
;MISKRIDRKPENDNYGKLADYVRDAKHTQGQLTRNVPDSTSDPEHGRIAEYIADSLHQGEKVLFAWHAGCEADDYNMAIKEVEATQSLNTRSRKEKTYHLVISFHPEDEDKLTDDVFRDIELAFAQALGFEEHQRHCGVHKNTDNIHIHIAYNMIHPVTLTRHEPYRDFVIRDKVCRALERKYGLKVDNGREQEKTVKRTNSRAQAMEAQSGQESFISYAQRQTMDIQAGTWRDFHAALAQSGIAFQLRGNGAIFIDLKSGTSCKASSVGREFSKSALEKKYGEFQEGPRGIKPIKASYDKAPRMHSARQSELWLRYKAMRDVRGRAYQTMRERQGRDYERIQTIFDHQYAEIRGALLTKKDRARLYRELKLRKREALASLRVARQGVRNELNERHPATWTQFLQQEADKGDEAALALLRAQAAKQSREEEVVPFRSRTGVRQALQTLAAREEQWKDAQAWISKRGVVVVRLACGEIREYGDTLHLRPSEPAARDKLSLAAFQFAEVRWGQEQALAKKQGNGIARVPESAFKLAQAERVR
;
A
#
# COMPACT_ATOMS: atom_id res chain seq x y z
N MET A 1 9.41 11.01 7.58
CA MET A 1 8.91 10.38 8.82
C MET A 1 7.37 10.42 8.87
N ILE A 2 6.71 9.34 9.30
CA ILE A 2 5.24 9.25 9.39
C ILE A 2 4.83 8.84 10.80
N SER A 3 3.96 9.63 11.44
CA SER A 3 3.36 9.28 12.73
C SER A 3 1.90 8.84 12.57
N LYS A 4 1.48 7.77 13.26
CA LYS A 4 0.10 7.28 13.26
C LYS A 4 -0.31 6.88 14.67
N ARG A 5 -1.43 7.43 15.16
CA ARG A 5 -2.13 6.88 16.33
C ARG A 5 -2.91 5.65 15.92
N ILE A 6 -2.82 4.60 16.73
CA ILE A 6 -3.65 3.40 16.60
C ILE A 6 -4.80 3.54 17.59
N ASP A 7 -6.00 3.78 17.06
CA ASP A 7 -7.20 3.91 17.87
C ASP A 7 -7.58 2.53 18.44
N ARG A 8 -7.79 2.49 19.76
CA ARG A 8 -8.27 1.31 20.47
C ARG A 8 -9.62 1.62 21.08
N LYS A 9 -10.54 0.65 21.02
CA LYS A 9 -11.80 0.73 21.76
C LYS A 9 -11.51 0.51 23.24
N PRO A 10 -12.26 1.16 24.16
CA PRO A 10 -12.08 1.01 25.61
C PRO A 10 -12.13 -0.46 26.08
N GLU A 11 -12.99 -1.28 25.45
CA GLU A 11 -13.13 -2.72 25.75
C GLU A 11 -11.88 -3.56 25.42
N ASN A 12 -11.02 -3.05 24.53
CA ASN A 12 -9.80 -3.70 24.05
C ASN A 12 -8.54 -3.01 24.57
N ASP A 13 -8.69 -2.11 25.54
CA ASP A 13 -7.59 -1.38 26.12
C ASP A 13 -6.96 -2.18 27.26
N ASN A 14 -5.84 -2.83 26.95
CA ASN A 14 -5.05 -3.57 27.91
C ASN A 14 -3.59 -3.10 27.78
N TYR A 15 -3.13 -2.36 28.78
CA TYR A 15 -1.82 -1.75 28.78
C TYR A 15 -0.70 -2.79 28.78
N GLY A 16 -0.77 -3.82 29.64
CA GLY A 16 0.25 -4.87 29.71
C GLY A 16 0.46 -5.60 28.39
N LYS A 17 -0.60 -6.01 27.71
CA LYS A 17 -0.51 -6.64 26.38
C LYS A 17 0.12 -5.72 25.32
N LEU A 18 -0.12 -4.42 25.42
CA LEU A 18 0.51 -3.46 24.50
C LEU A 18 1.99 -3.26 24.85
N ALA A 19 2.34 -3.11 26.12
CA ALA A 19 3.72 -2.93 26.55
C ALA A 19 4.59 -4.17 26.31
N ASP A 20 4.01 -5.38 26.43
CA ASP A 20 4.63 -6.64 26.02
C ASP A 20 4.85 -6.69 24.51
N TYR A 21 3.87 -6.26 23.70
CA TYR A 21 4.05 -6.12 22.24
C TYR A 21 5.15 -5.12 21.88
N VAL A 22 5.22 -4.00 22.60
CA VAL A 22 6.25 -2.98 22.42
C VAL A 22 7.65 -3.59 22.67
N ARG A 23 7.78 -4.49 23.64
CA ARG A 23 9.05 -5.16 23.98
C ARG A 23 9.39 -6.38 23.12
N ASP A 24 8.41 -7.20 22.73
CA ASP A 24 8.63 -8.52 22.12
C ASP A 24 7.88 -8.68 20.79
N ALA A 25 8.61 -8.75 19.68
CA ALA A 25 8.03 -9.03 18.35
C ALA A 25 7.64 -10.51 18.13
N LYS A 26 7.88 -11.39 19.12
CA LYS A 26 7.66 -12.85 19.00
C LYS A 26 6.64 -13.47 19.98
N HIS A 27 6.08 -12.72 20.93
CA HIS A 27 5.21 -13.32 21.95
C HIS A 27 3.71 -13.30 21.60
N THR A 28 3.29 -14.25 20.76
CA THR A 28 1.93 -14.83 20.81
C THR A 28 1.97 -16.35 20.57
N GLN A 29 2.83 -17.06 21.31
CA GLN A 29 2.59 -18.46 21.64
C GLN A 29 2.83 -18.72 23.13
N GLY A 30 1.72 -18.91 23.85
CA GLY A 30 1.60 -19.75 25.04
C GLY A 30 2.50 -19.48 26.26
N GLN A 31 2.01 -18.68 27.21
CA GLN A 31 1.92 -19.06 28.63
C GLN A 31 1.20 -17.95 29.42
N LEU A 32 -0.07 -18.18 29.75
CA LEU A 32 -0.78 -17.41 30.77
C LEU A 32 -0.58 -18.12 32.12
N THR A 33 0.22 -17.54 33.01
CA THR A 33 0.14 -17.85 34.42
C THR A 33 -1.17 -17.31 34.97
N ARG A 34 -1.93 -18.21 35.61
CA ARG A 34 -3.27 -18.02 36.17
C ARG A 34 -3.29 -16.92 37.24
N ASN A 35 -4.35 -16.10 37.22
CA ASN A 35 -5.33 -15.90 38.31
C ASN A 35 -5.95 -14.49 38.28
N VAL A 36 -7.16 -14.32 37.72
CA VAL A 36 -8.19 -13.35 38.16
C VAL A 36 -9.57 -13.93 37.77
N PRO A 37 -10.64 -13.77 38.60
CA PRO A 37 -11.93 -14.44 38.41
C PRO A 37 -12.80 -13.82 37.31
N ASP A 38 -13.70 -14.69 36.84
CA ASP A 38 -14.72 -14.54 35.82
C ASP A 38 -15.82 -13.53 36.18
N SER A 39 -16.12 -12.59 35.28
CA SER A 39 -17.46 -12.00 35.13
C SER A 39 -17.70 -11.55 33.68
N THR A 40 -18.53 -12.33 32.97
CA THR A 40 -19.62 -11.95 32.04
C THR A 40 -19.55 -10.55 31.40
N SER A 41 -19.70 -10.32 30.09
CA SER A 41 -20.34 -11.06 29.00
C SER A 41 -20.22 -10.24 27.70
N ASP A 42 -19.51 -10.70 26.66
CA ASP A 42 -19.90 -10.50 25.25
C ASP A 42 -19.01 -11.32 24.28
N PRO A 43 -19.51 -12.28 23.47
CA PRO A 43 -18.67 -13.14 22.62
C PRO A 43 -18.13 -12.49 21.33
N GLU A 44 -18.56 -11.26 21.00
CA GLU A 44 -18.26 -10.64 19.70
C GLU A 44 -16.97 -9.77 19.71
N HIS A 45 -16.54 -9.30 20.89
CA HIS A 45 -15.43 -8.34 21.03
C HIS A 45 -14.03 -8.98 21.03
N GLY A 46 -13.91 -10.23 21.51
CA GLY A 46 -12.62 -10.94 21.56
C GLY A 46 -12.05 -11.36 20.19
N ARG A 47 -12.88 -11.43 19.14
CA ARG A 47 -12.44 -11.86 17.79
C ARG A 47 -11.81 -10.76 16.95
N ILE A 48 -12.02 -9.49 17.27
CA ILE A 48 -11.50 -8.36 16.48
C ILE A 48 -10.12 -7.92 17.01
N ALA A 49 -9.92 -7.97 18.32
CA ALA A 49 -8.63 -7.64 18.94
C ALA A 49 -7.52 -8.64 18.58
N GLU A 50 -7.83 -9.95 18.53
CA GLU A 50 -6.89 -10.98 18.06
C GLU A 50 -6.68 -10.93 16.53
N TYR A 51 -7.66 -10.45 15.74
CA TYR A 51 -7.56 -10.40 14.28
C TYR A 51 -6.70 -9.24 13.76
N ILE A 52 -6.64 -8.12 14.49
CA ILE A 52 -5.74 -7.00 14.18
C ILE A 52 -4.30 -7.32 14.60
N ALA A 53 -4.12 -8.07 15.69
CA ALA A 53 -2.84 -8.52 16.23
C ALA A 53 -2.26 -9.80 15.59
N ASP A 54 -2.90 -10.39 14.56
CA ASP A 54 -2.34 -11.49 13.74
C ASP A 54 -1.99 -11.00 12.32
N SER A 55 -2.48 -9.82 11.90
CA SER A 55 -2.38 -9.35 10.51
C SER A 55 -1.15 -8.47 10.21
N LEU A 56 -0.36 -8.11 11.24
CA LEU A 56 0.82 -7.23 11.12
C LEU A 56 2.17 -7.99 11.25
N HIS A 57 2.19 -9.26 11.64
CA HIS A 57 3.33 -9.81 12.38
C HIS A 57 4.14 -10.93 11.70
N GLN A 58 4.22 -10.95 10.36
CA GLN A 58 5.23 -11.79 9.70
C GLN A 58 6.53 -10.99 9.50
N GLY A 59 7.45 -11.07 10.46
CA GLY A 59 8.87 -10.70 10.24
C GLY A 59 9.45 -9.54 11.05
N GLU A 60 8.76 -9.00 12.06
CA GLU A 60 9.25 -7.87 12.85
C GLU A 60 10.37 -8.33 13.81
N LYS A 61 11.52 -7.64 13.85
CA LYS A 61 12.59 -7.84 14.85
C LYS A 61 12.64 -6.63 15.77
N VAL A 62 12.61 -6.85 17.09
CA VAL A 62 12.86 -5.78 18.07
C VAL A 62 14.36 -5.50 18.11
N LEU A 63 14.73 -4.23 17.99
CA LEU A 63 16.12 -3.78 18.12
C LEU A 63 16.44 -3.47 19.59
N PHE A 64 15.61 -2.66 20.25
CA PHE A 64 15.71 -2.34 21.67
C PHE A 64 14.40 -1.72 22.17
N ALA A 65 14.21 -1.70 23.49
CA ALA A 65 13.02 -1.15 24.17
C ALA A 65 13.41 -0.45 25.46
N TRP A 66 12.61 0.54 25.88
CA TRP A 66 12.79 1.26 27.15
C TRP A 66 11.44 1.74 27.69
N HIS A 67 11.42 2.15 28.94
CA HIS A 67 10.28 2.82 29.57
C HIS A 67 10.73 4.17 30.14
N ALA A 68 9.78 5.06 30.40
CA ALA A 68 10.03 6.37 30.99
C ALA A 68 8.81 6.85 31.78
N GLY A 69 9.04 7.71 32.78
CA GLY A 69 7.97 8.25 33.63
C GLY A 69 7.39 7.24 34.63
N CYS A 70 8.05 6.10 34.84
CA CYS A 70 7.73 5.10 35.85
C CYS A 70 8.77 5.17 36.99
N GLU A 71 8.36 4.85 38.22
CA GLU A 71 9.29 4.76 39.37
C GLU A 71 10.07 3.44 39.37
N ALA A 72 9.49 2.37 38.80
CA ALA A 72 10.15 1.08 38.71
C ALA A 72 11.25 1.05 37.64
N ASP A 73 12.46 0.66 38.00
CA ASP A 73 13.58 0.50 37.06
C ASP A 73 13.39 -0.68 36.09
N ASP A 74 12.76 -1.77 36.57
CA ASP A 74 12.48 -2.96 35.76
C ASP A 74 11.27 -2.76 34.83
N TYR A 75 11.42 -3.11 33.55
CA TYR A 75 10.39 -2.93 32.53
C TYR A 75 9.09 -3.68 32.85
N ASN A 76 9.14 -4.90 33.42
CA ASN A 76 7.92 -5.64 33.80
C ASN A 76 7.23 -5.02 35.01
N MET A 77 8.01 -4.50 35.95
CA MET A 77 7.48 -3.80 37.11
C MET A 77 6.85 -2.46 36.71
N ALA A 78 7.45 -1.74 35.76
CA ALA A 78 6.89 -0.53 35.17
C ALA A 78 5.54 -0.79 34.47
N ILE A 79 5.36 -1.95 33.81
CA ILE A 79 4.04 -2.34 33.27
C ILE A 79 3.00 -2.46 34.37
N LYS A 80 3.32 -3.17 35.46
CA LYS A 80 2.39 -3.35 36.59
C LYS A 80 2.07 -2.02 37.28
N GLU A 81 3.05 -1.14 37.37
CA GLU A 81 2.88 0.22 37.90
C GLU A 81 1.85 0.99 37.07
N VAL A 82 1.94 0.93 35.74
CA VAL A 82 0.96 1.59 34.87
C VAL A 82 -0.43 0.98 34.99
N GLU A 83 -0.53 -0.35 35.03
CA GLU A 83 -1.82 -1.03 35.22
C GLU A 83 -2.46 -0.65 36.56
N ALA A 84 -1.65 -0.52 37.62
CA ALA A 84 -2.10 -0.03 38.91
C ALA A 84 -2.62 1.42 38.81
N THR A 85 -1.85 2.34 38.22
CA THR A 85 -2.27 3.72 37.97
C THR A 85 -3.58 3.80 37.18
N GLN A 86 -3.72 2.99 36.13
CA GLN A 86 -4.95 2.93 35.33
C GLN A 86 -6.14 2.39 36.12
N SER A 87 -5.92 1.44 37.04
CA SER A 87 -6.98 0.87 37.90
C SER A 87 -7.52 1.87 38.92
N LEU A 88 -6.68 2.78 39.41
CA LEU A 88 -7.06 3.84 40.35
C LEU A 88 -8.02 4.87 39.71
N ASN A 89 -8.01 5.00 38.37
CA ASN A 89 -8.98 5.81 37.66
C ASN A 89 -10.31 5.05 37.45
N THR A 90 -11.26 5.23 38.37
CA THR A 90 -12.63 4.68 38.26
C THR A 90 -13.61 5.62 37.55
N ARG A 91 -13.17 6.85 37.22
CA ARG A 91 -14.03 7.93 36.68
C ARG A 91 -14.23 7.85 35.16
N SER A 92 -13.25 7.34 34.41
CA SER A 92 -13.32 7.26 32.94
C SER A 92 -13.74 5.87 32.46
N ARG A 93 -14.72 5.82 31.56
CA ARG A 93 -15.11 4.61 30.78
C ARG A 93 -14.49 4.55 29.39
N LYS A 94 -13.62 5.53 29.06
CA LYS A 94 -12.90 5.59 27.78
C LYS A 94 -11.54 4.91 27.87
N GLU A 95 -10.92 4.68 26.72
CA GLU A 95 -9.56 4.18 26.61
C GLU A 95 -8.59 5.06 27.42
N LYS A 96 -7.73 4.40 28.17
CA LYS A 96 -6.71 4.90 29.07
C LYS A 96 -5.31 4.80 28.46
N THR A 97 -5.16 4.21 27.28
CA THR A 97 -3.87 4.06 26.60
C THR A 97 -3.84 4.75 25.24
N TYR A 98 -2.75 5.49 24.98
CA TYR A 98 -2.46 6.11 23.70
C TYR A 98 -1.35 5.33 22.98
N HIS A 99 -1.70 4.65 21.89
CA HIS A 99 -0.73 3.91 21.07
C HIS A 99 -0.29 4.74 19.87
N LEU A 100 0.99 5.11 19.85
CA LEU A 100 1.62 5.85 18.77
C LEU A 100 2.62 4.96 18.02
N VAL A 101 2.61 5.05 16.69
CA VAL A 101 3.62 4.44 15.82
C VAL A 101 4.30 5.52 15.00
N ILE A 102 5.62 5.51 14.97
CA ILE A 102 6.44 6.43 14.17
C ILE A 102 7.28 5.60 13.21
N SER A 103 7.08 5.77 11.91
CA SER A 103 7.80 5.05 10.87
C SER A 103 8.80 5.95 10.15
N PHE A 104 9.97 5.40 9.84
CA PHE A 104 11.09 6.08 9.18
C PHE A 104 11.32 5.53 7.78
N HIS A 105 11.91 6.35 6.90
CA HIS A 105 12.27 5.91 5.56
C HIS A 105 13.54 5.03 5.63
N PRO A 106 13.68 3.97 4.83
CA PRO A 106 14.82 3.06 4.91
C PRO A 106 16.16 3.72 4.53
N GLU A 107 16.11 4.85 3.81
CA GLU A 107 17.28 5.68 3.48
C GLU A 107 17.80 6.48 4.69
N ASP A 108 17.00 6.64 5.75
CA ASP A 108 17.37 7.38 6.96
C ASP A 108 17.89 6.47 8.07
N GLU A 109 17.97 5.15 7.83
CA GLU A 109 18.39 4.15 8.83
C GLU A 109 19.76 4.48 9.43
N ASP A 110 20.72 4.93 8.61
CA ASP A 110 22.08 5.24 9.05
C ASP A 110 22.17 6.44 10.00
N LYS A 111 21.10 7.26 10.11
CA LYS A 111 21.04 8.46 10.96
C LYS A 111 20.31 8.21 12.29
N LEU A 112 19.71 7.04 12.48
CA LEU A 112 18.84 6.73 13.61
C LEU A 112 19.59 5.92 14.68
N THR A 113 20.17 6.62 15.66
CA THR A 113 20.81 6.00 16.85
C THR A 113 19.82 5.88 18.02
N ASP A 114 20.15 5.11 19.06
CA ASP A 114 19.33 4.99 20.29
C ASP A 114 19.00 6.37 20.90
N ASP A 115 19.99 7.25 21.01
CA ASP A 115 19.79 8.61 21.52
C ASP A 115 18.81 9.44 20.67
N VAL A 116 18.87 9.29 19.34
CA VAL A 116 17.94 9.96 18.42
C VAL A 116 16.53 9.43 18.61
N PHE A 117 16.35 8.12 18.81
CA PHE A 117 15.05 7.52 19.08
C PHE A 117 14.43 8.02 20.40
N ARG A 118 15.25 8.19 21.45
CA ARG A 118 14.82 8.74 22.74
C ARG A 118 14.46 10.22 22.65
N ASP A 119 15.24 11.03 21.92
CA ASP A 119 14.91 12.45 21.72
C ASP A 119 13.64 12.63 20.87
N ILE A 120 13.44 11.78 19.85
CA ILE A 120 12.20 11.77 19.06
C ILE A 120 11.01 11.45 19.98
N GLU A 121 11.11 10.39 20.78
CA GLU A 121 10.09 10.00 21.75
C GLU A 121 9.75 11.16 22.70
N LEU A 122 10.76 11.76 23.33
CA LEU A 122 10.60 12.86 24.26
C LEU A 122 9.92 14.08 23.61
N ALA A 123 10.30 14.42 22.38
CA ALA A 123 9.67 15.51 21.63
C ALA A 123 8.18 15.25 21.36
N PHE A 124 7.79 14.00 21.11
CA PHE A 124 6.38 13.62 20.99
C PHE A 124 5.66 13.66 22.34
N ALA A 125 6.29 13.20 23.42
CA ALA A 125 5.75 13.25 24.76
C ALA A 125 5.44 14.70 25.18
N GLN A 126 6.41 15.61 25.02
CA GLN A 126 6.25 17.04 25.33
C GLN A 126 5.14 17.69 24.50
N ALA A 127 5.15 17.48 23.18
CA ALA A 127 4.18 18.12 22.30
C ALA A 127 2.74 17.61 22.51
N LEU A 128 2.58 16.34 22.88
CA LEU A 128 1.27 15.75 23.16
C LEU A 128 0.81 15.95 24.62
N GLY A 129 1.67 16.45 25.51
CA GLY A 129 1.38 16.63 26.94
C GLY A 129 1.43 15.33 27.74
N PHE A 130 2.31 14.41 27.36
CA PHE A 130 2.57 13.14 28.05
C PHE A 130 3.98 13.07 28.67
N GLU A 131 4.64 14.21 28.85
CA GLU A 131 6.01 14.28 29.42
C GLU A 131 6.08 13.67 30.84
N GLU A 132 5.11 14.03 31.69
CA GLU A 132 4.97 13.53 33.08
C GLU A 132 4.16 12.22 33.16
N HIS A 133 3.80 11.63 32.02
CA HIS A 133 3.04 10.38 31.98
C HIS A 133 3.96 9.17 31.81
N GLN A 134 3.55 8.07 32.45
CA GLN A 134 4.19 6.77 32.29
C GLN A 134 4.08 6.26 30.86
N ARG A 135 5.16 5.72 30.29
CA ARG A 135 5.20 5.27 28.90
C ARG A 135 6.21 4.17 28.64
N HIS A 136 5.88 3.31 27.67
CA HIS A 136 6.73 2.22 27.19
C HIS A 136 6.99 2.37 25.70
N CYS A 137 8.24 2.14 25.28
CA CYS A 137 8.73 2.40 23.93
C CYS A 137 9.55 1.21 23.40
N GLY A 138 9.44 0.95 22.09
CA GLY A 138 10.12 -0.18 21.45
C GLY A 138 10.36 0.06 19.98
N VAL A 139 11.60 -0.16 19.54
CA VAL A 139 12.01 0.02 18.14
C VAL A 139 12.00 -1.31 17.41
N HIS A 140 11.23 -1.38 16.34
CA HIS A 140 11.01 -2.56 15.54
C HIS A 140 11.54 -2.33 14.11
N LYS A 141 12.18 -3.35 13.54
CA LYS A 141 12.63 -3.36 12.14
C LYS A 141 11.87 -4.44 11.37
N ASN A 142 11.15 -4.02 10.33
CA ASN A 142 10.50 -4.91 9.37
C ASN A 142 11.36 -5.04 8.11
N THR A 143 11.01 -5.96 7.22
CA THR A 143 11.70 -6.19 5.94
C THR A 143 11.85 -4.91 5.10
N ASP A 144 10.97 -3.91 5.30
CA ASP A 144 10.95 -2.68 4.49
C ASP A 144 11.22 -1.35 5.24
N ASN A 145 10.98 -1.24 6.56
CA ASN A 145 11.13 0.04 7.32
C ASN A 145 11.42 -0.18 8.82
N ILE A 146 12.16 0.75 9.43
CA ILE A 146 12.29 0.88 10.90
C ILE A 146 11.15 1.76 11.45
N HIS A 147 10.60 1.38 12.59
CA HIS A 147 9.56 2.12 13.26
C HIS A 147 9.59 1.95 14.78
N ILE A 148 9.04 2.91 15.52
CA ILE A 148 8.92 2.89 16.98
C ILE A 148 7.45 2.72 17.34
N HIS A 149 7.16 1.82 18.28
CA HIS A 149 5.89 1.78 18.99
C HIS A 149 6.04 2.47 20.35
N ILE A 150 5.13 3.39 20.67
CA ILE A 150 5.08 4.09 21.95
C ILE A 150 3.69 3.92 22.55
N ALA A 151 3.64 3.50 23.81
CA ALA A 151 2.43 3.31 24.60
C ALA A 151 2.43 4.30 25.77
N TYR A 152 1.69 5.40 25.65
CA TYR A 152 1.50 6.35 26.75
C TYR A 152 0.31 5.94 27.61
N ASN A 153 0.47 6.03 28.93
CA ASN A 153 -0.65 6.04 29.86
C ASN A 153 -1.36 7.40 29.75
N MET A 154 -2.63 7.42 29.36
CA MET A 154 -3.43 8.66 29.32
C MET A 154 -3.89 9.10 30.71
N ILE A 155 -3.76 8.25 31.73
CA ILE A 155 -4.02 8.61 33.12
C ILE A 155 -2.75 9.21 33.70
N HIS A 156 -2.86 10.43 34.21
CA HIS A 156 -1.75 11.08 34.89
C HIS A 156 -1.44 10.37 36.23
N PRO A 157 -0.18 10.03 36.54
CA PRO A 157 0.18 9.23 37.73
C PRO A 157 -0.22 9.91 39.05
N VAL A 158 0.00 11.22 39.17
CA VAL A 158 -0.36 11.99 40.39
C VAL A 158 -1.85 12.39 40.43
N THR A 159 -2.37 13.06 39.39
CA THR A 159 -3.75 13.61 39.44
C THR A 159 -4.82 12.57 39.17
N LEU A 160 -4.46 11.39 38.65
CA LEU A 160 -5.35 10.33 38.23
C LEU A 160 -6.44 10.82 37.24
N THR A 161 -6.17 11.88 36.50
CA THR A 161 -7.09 12.41 35.46
C THR A 161 -6.69 11.87 34.09
N ARG A 162 -7.68 11.73 33.19
CA ARG A 162 -7.44 11.29 31.81
C ARG A 162 -7.12 12.50 30.93
N HIS A 163 -5.93 12.52 30.35
CA HIS A 163 -5.50 13.50 29.35
C HIS A 163 -5.82 13.00 27.94
N GLU A 164 -6.47 13.82 27.11
CA GLU A 164 -6.74 13.51 25.70
C GLU A 164 -6.29 14.69 24.82
N PRO A 165 -5.22 14.52 24.02
CA PRO A 165 -4.71 15.61 23.20
C PRO A 165 -5.71 16.03 22.10
N TYR A 166 -6.09 17.30 22.08
CA TYR A 166 -7.01 17.84 21.07
C TYR A 166 -6.32 17.98 19.70
N ARG A 167 -6.95 17.44 18.65
CA ARG A 167 -6.41 17.44 17.27
C ARG A 167 -4.96 16.97 17.19
N ASP A 168 -4.68 15.88 17.88
CA ASP A 168 -3.35 15.26 17.98
C ASP A 168 -2.63 15.12 16.62
N PHE A 169 -3.34 14.82 15.54
CA PHE A 169 -2.76 14.69 14.19
C PHE A 169 -2.06 15.96 13.69
N VAL A 170 -2.51 17.17 14.08
CA VAL A 170 -1.85 18.42 13.70
C VAL A 170 -0.56 18.60 14.48
N ILE A 171 -0.61 18.28 15.77
CA ILE A 171 0.55 18.37 16.68
C ILE A 171 1.62 17.40 16.21
N ARG A 172 1.25 16.13 15.99
CA ARG A 172 2.15 15.09 15.50
C ARG A 172 2.80 15.45 14.16
N ASP A 173 2.04 15.96 13.19
CA ASP A 173 2.59 16.36 11.89
C ASP A 173 3.62 17.50 12.04
N LYS A 174 3.34 18.51 12.88
CA LYS A 174 4.30 19.58 13.18
C LYS A 174 5.58 19.06 13.82
N VAL A 175 5.46 18.16 14.79
CA VAL A 175 6.61 17.51 15.45
C VAL A 175 7.40 16.70 14.43
N CYS A 176 6.74 15.97 13.53
CA CYS A 176 7.40 15.28 12.44
C CYS A 176 8.26 16.22 11.59
N ARG A 177 7.70 17.35 11.14
CA ARG A 177 8.44 18.32 10.32
C ARG A 177 9.58 19.01 11.07
N ALA A 178 9.43 19.21 12.38
CA ALA A 178 10.49 19.79 13.21
C ALA A 178 11.67 18.81 13.36
N LEU A 179 11.37 17.54 13.67
CA LEU A 179 12.37 16.49 13.84
C LEU A 179 13.05 16.11 12.51
N GLU A 180 12.30 16.07 11.40
CA GLU A 180 12.87 15.87 10.06
C GLU A 180 13.92 16.95 9.74
N ARG A 181 13.65 18.22 10.09
CA ARG A 181 14.61 19.32 9.93
C ARG A 181 15.79 19.24 10.89
N LYS A 182 15.54 18.92 12.17
CA LYS A 182 16.57 18.80 13.22
C LYS A 182 17.60 17.73 12.88
N TYR A 183 17.16 16.58 12.36
CA TYR A 183 18.00 15.42 12.08
C TYR A 183 18.35 15.21 10.60
N GLY A 184 17.93 16.14 9.72
CA GLY A 184 18.17 16.02 8.29
C GLY A 184 17.58 14.75 7.67
N LEU A 185 16.42 14.30 8.17
CA LEU A 185 15.70 13.13 7.68
C LEU A 185 14.92 13.47 6.41
N LYS A 186 14.61 12.46 5.60
CA LYS A 186 13.82 12.65 4.39
C LYS A 186 12.42 13.14 4.73
N VAL A 187 12.10 14.33 4.22
CA VAL A 187 10.79 14.95 4.33
C VAL A 187 9.79 14.09 3.55
N ASP A 188 8.89 13.41 4.25
CA ASP A 188 7.81 12.69 3.59
C ASP A 188 6.79 13.69 3.01
N ASN A 189 5.99 13.29 2.00
CA ASN A 189 4.99 14.14 1.34
C ASN A 189 3.80 14.45 2.29
N GLY A 190 4.05 15.25 3.33
CA GLY A 190 3.04 15.71 4.28
C GLY A 190 2.29 16.96 3.79
N ARG A 191 1.30 17.36 4.59
CA ARG A 191 0.34 18.44 4.26
C ARG A 191 0.97 19.79 3.90
N GLU A 192 2.23 20.03 4.24
CA GLU A 192 2.90 21.29 3.89
C GLU A 192 3.19 21.39 2.39
N GLN A 193 3.50 20.27 1.71
CA GLN A 193 3.55 20.24 0.23
C GLN A 193 2.17 20.28 -0.42
N GLU A 194 1.08 19.88 0.28
CA GLU A 194 -0.30 19.99 -0.23
C GLU A 194 -0.79 21.44 -0.36
N LYS A 195 -0.11 22.44 0.23
CA LYS A 195 -0.54 23.84 0.13
C LYS A 195 -0.13 24.49 -1.18
N THR A 196 0.98 24.07 -1.78
CA THR A 196 1.55 24.73 -2.97
C THR A 196 1.18 24.03 -4.27
N VAL A 197 0.91 22.72 -4.23
CA VAL A 197 0.37 21.99 -5.37
C VAL A 197 -1.15 22.02 -5.25
N LYS A 198 -1.86 22.60 -6.24
CA LYS A 198 -3.33 22.47 -6.38
C LYS A 198 -3.70 21.04 -5.97
N ARG A 199 -4.59 20.86 -4.98
CA ARG A 199 -5.08 19.53 -4.54
C ARG A 199 -5.66 18.76 -5.72
N THR A 200 -4.80 18.17 -6.54
CA THR A 200 -5.17 17.18 -7.52
C THR A 200 -5.41 15.90 -6.75
N ASN A 201 -6.39 15.12 -7.19
CA ASN A 201 -6.69 13.83 -6.56
C ASN A 201 -5.52 12.87 -6.81
N SER A 202 -4.47 12.96 -5.97
CA SER A 202 -3.25 12.16 -6.07
C SER A 202 -3.57 10.66 -6.17
N ARG A 203 -4.62 10.21 -5.47
CA ARG A 203 -5.13 8.84 -5.55
C ARG A 203 -5.77 8.52 -6.91
N ALA A 204 -6.56 9.42 -7.49
CA ALA A 204 -7.15 9.21 -8.81
C ALA A 204 -6.08 9.22 -9.89
N GLN A 205 -5.12 10.15 -9.81
CA GLN A 205 -3.98 10.22 -10.70
C GLN A 205 -3.06 9.01 -10.56
N ALA A 206 -2.80 8.53 -9.34
CA ALA A 206 -2.04 7.31 -9.11
C ALA A 206 -2.77 6.06 -9.64
N MET A 207 -4.09 5.97 -9.46
CA MET A 207 -4.91 4.90 -10.04
C MET A 207 -4.89 4.96 -11.57
N GLU A 208 -5.02 6.13 -12.18
CA GLU A 208 -4.95 6.32 -13.63
C GLU A 208 -3.55 6.00 -14.17
N ALA A 209 -2.50 6.40 -13.44
CA ALA A 209 -1.12 6.09 -13.78
C ALA A 209 -0.83 4.59 -13.70
N GLN A 210 -1.40 3.90 -12.70
CA GLN A 210 -1.20 2.47 -12.50
C GLN A 210 -2.09 1.60 -13.40
N SER A 211 -3.27 2.09 -13.77
CA SER A 211 -4.23 1.32 -14.56
C SER A 211 -4.27 1.71 -16.03
N GLY A 212 -3.76 2.89 -16.43
CA GLY A 212 -3.90 3.44 -17.77
C GLY A 212 -5.34 3.79 -18.18
N GLN A 213 -6.32 3.53 -17.30
CA GLN A 213 -7.74 3.82 -17.48
C GLN A 213 -8.05 5.18 -16.89
N GLU A 214 -8.89 5.99 -17.55
CA GLU A 214 -9.38 7.24 -16.96
C GLU A 214 -10.27 6.93 -15.75
N SER A 215 -10.10 7.64 -14.62
CA SER A 215 -11.01 7.52 -13.49
C SER A 215 -12.27 8.34 -13.72
N PHE A 216 -13.36 7.98 -13.04
CA PHE A 216 -14.61 8.74 -13.14
C PHE A 216 -14.43 10.19 -12.67
N ILE A 217 -13.48 10.44 -11.75
CA ILE A 217 -13.13 11.79 -11.28
C ILE A 217 -12.56 12.63 -12.42
N SER A 218 -11.57 12.12 -13.18
CA SER A 218 -10.98 12.86 -14.29
C SER A 218 -11.93 12.98 -15.49
N TYR A 219 -12.76 11.97 -15.74
CA TYR A 219 -13.83 12.05 -16.72
C TYR A 219 -14.78 13.18 -16.37
N ALA A 220 -15.31 13.18 -15.13
CA ALA A 220 -16.20 14.23 -14.65
C ALA A 220 -15.51 15.59 -14.76
N GLN A 221 -14.26 15.73 -14.31
CA GLN A 221 -13.52 16.99 -14.39
C GLN A 221 -13.43 17.55 -15.80
N ARG A 222 -13.14 16.70 -16.80
CA ARG A 222 -13.08 17.09 -18.20
C ARG A 222 -14.45 17.49 -18.74
N GLN A 223 -15.50 16.75 -18.41
CA GLN A 223 -16.86 17.07 -18.85
C GLN A 223 -17.43 18.31 -18.16
N THR A 224 -16.97 18.62 -16.94
CA THR A 224 -17.42 19.78 -16.17
C THR A 224 -16.61 21.05 -16.42
N MET A 225 -15.45 20.96 -17.08
CA MET A 225 -14.53 22.09 -17.27
C MET A 225 -15.15 23.23 -18.10
N ASP A 226 -15.98 22.87 -19.08
CA ASP A 226 -16.59 23.81 -20.02
C ASP A 226 -18.08 24.09 -19.71
N ILE A 227 -18.61 23.59 -18.58
CA ILE A 227 -20.02 23.81 -18.23
C ILE A 227 -20.21 25.25 -17.75
N GLN A 228 -20.79 26.06 -18.61
CA GLN A 228 -21.35 27.36 -18.25
C GLN A 228 -22.84 27.21 -18.01
N ALA A 229 -23.25 27.22 -16.74
CA ALA A 229 -24.63 27.18 -16.33
C ALA A 229 -24.95 28.39 -15.44
N GLY A 230 -26.13 28.99 -15.63
CA GLY A 230 -26.65 30.07 -14.80
C GLY A 230 -27.65 29.60 -13.74
N THR A 231 -28.24 28.42 -13.92
CA THR A 231 -29.23 27.85 -13.00
C THR A 231 -28.93 26.38 -12.68
N TRP A 232 -29.55 25.85 -11.60
CA TRP A 232 -29.50 24.42 -11.28
C TRP A 232 -30.00 23.55 -12.43
N ARG A 233 -31.06 23.98 -13.13
CA ARG A 233 -31.63 23.24 -14.26
C ARG A 233 -30.64 23.12 -15.42
N ASP A 234 -29.97 24.22 -15.78
CA ASP A 234 -28.98 24.22 -16.86
C ASP A 234 -27.75 23.39 -16.51
N PHE A 235 -27.34 23.44 -15.24
CA PHE A 235 -26.24 22.63 -14.72
C PHE A 235 -26.54 21.13 -14.81
N HIS A 236 -27.73 20.70 -14.36
CA HIS A 236 -28.16 19.31 -14.48
C HIS A 236 -28.29 18.88 -15.94
N ALA A 237 -28.82 19.73 -16.82
CA ALA A 237 -28.95 19.44 -18.24
C ALA A 237 -27.57 19.27 -18.92
N ALA A 238 -26.61 20.13 -18.63
CA ALA A 238 -25.25 20.05 -19.16
C ALA A 238 -24.52 18.79 -18.70
N LEU A 239 -24.66 18.41 -17.43
CA LEU A 239 -24.10 17.16 -16.91
C LEU A 239 -24.73 15.92 -17.56
N ALA A 240 -26.05 15.95 -17.74
CA ALA A 240 -26.77 14.83 -18.32
C ALA A 240 -26.44 14.62 -19.80
N GLN A 241 -26.05 15.66 -20.54
CA GLN A 241 -25.46 15.50 -21.88
C GLN A 241 -24.22 14.60 -21.87
N SER A 242 -23.44 14.63 -20.79
CA SER A 242 -22.26 13.80 -20.58
C SER A 242 -22.55 12.54 -19.76
N GLY A 243 -23.82 12.18 -19.57
CA GLY A 243 -24.22 11.01 -18.78
C GLY A 243 -23.86 11.08 -17.29
N ILE A 244 -23.66 12.28 -16.75
CA ILE A 244 -23.37 12.51 -15.34
C ILE A 244 -24.63 13.07 -14.67
N ALA A 245 -24.94 12.58 -13.47
CA ALA A 245 -25.90 13.20 -12.57
C ALA A 245 -25.19 13.81 -11.37
N PHE A 246 -25.76 14.89 -10.83
CA PHE A 246 -25.31 15.50 -9.58
C PHE A 246 -26.39 15.32 -8.51
N GLN A 247 -26.00 14.84 -7.34
CA GLN A 247 -26.91 14.60 -6.22
C GLN A 247 -26.29 15.01 -4.89
N LEU A 248 -27.12 15.46 -3.95
CA LEU A 248 -26.70 15.66 -2.57
C LEU A 248 -26.61 14.31 -1.85
N ARG A 249 -25.57 14.13 -1.03
CA ARG A 249 -25.41 12.93 -0.19
C ARG A 249 -24.86 13.35 1.17
N GLY A 250 -25.72 13.30 2.18
CA GLY A 250 -25.44 13.85 3.50
C GLY A 250 -25.11 15.34 3.42
N ASN A 251 -24.05 15.77 4.11
CA ASN A 251 -23.60 17.17 4.13
C ASN A 251 -22.82 17.59 2.87
N GLY A 252 -22.77 16.76 1.82
CA GLY A 252 -21.99 17.02 0.62
C GLY A 252 -22.74 16.70 -0.67
N ALA A 253 -22.00 16.66 -1.76
CA ALA A 253 -22.52 16.34 -3.08
C ALA A 253 -21.64 15.33 -3.82
N ILE A 254 -22.26 14.58 -4.72
CA ILE A 254 -21.64 13.54 -5.53
C ILE A 254 -22.02 13.71 -7.00
N PHE A 255 -21.07 13.35 -7.87
CA PHE A 255 -21.37 13.02 -9.26
C PHE A 255 -21.61 11.52 -9.39
N ILE A 256 -22.50 11.12 -10.27
CA ILE A 256 -22.87 9.73 -10.55
C ILE A 256 -22.86 9.52 -12.05
N ASP A 257 -22.16 8.49 -12.52
CA ASP A 257 -22.30 8.02 -13.89
C ASP A 257 -23.66 7.31 -14.05
N LEU A 258 -24.52 7.83 -14.91
CA LEU A 258 -25.87 7.32 -15.13
C LEU A 258 -25.89 5.91 -15.72
N LYS A 259 -24.81 5.45 -16.35
CA LYS A 259 -24.72 4.11 -16.94
C LYS A 259 -24.20 3.06 -15.95
N SER A 260 -23.07 3.31 -15.30
CA SER A 260 -22.44 2.32 -14.41
C SER A 260 -22.84 2.45 -12.95
N GLY A 261 -23.50 3.54 -12.55
CA GLY A 261 -23.78 3.86 -11.15
C GLY A 261 -22.52 4.21 -10.34
N THR A 262 -21.36 4.34 -10.98
CA THR A 262 -20.12 4.75 -10.32
C THR A 262 -20.27 6.18 -9.84
N SER A 263 -19.94 6.45 -8.57
CA SER A 263 -20.02 7.81 -8.00
C SER A 263 -18.68 8.33 -7.50
N CYS A 264 -18.53 9.65 -7.51
CA CYS A 264 -17.41 10.32 -6.87
C CYS A 264 -17.88 11.60 -6.16
N LYS A 265 -17.11 12.05 -5.16
CA LYS A 265 -17.42 13.29 -4.44
C LYS A 265 -17.26 14.48 -5.38
N ALA A 266 -18.26 15.35 -5.46
CA ALA A 266 -18.23 16.49 -6.37
C ALA A 266 -17.07 17.44 -6.06
N SER A 267 -16.78 17.67 -4.77
CA SER A 267 -15.63 18.49 -4.35
C SER A 267 -14.26 17.89 -4.70
N SER A 268 -14.20 16.59 -5.05
CA SER A 268 -12.97 15.98 -5.58
C SER A 268 -12.76 16.38 -7.04
N VAL A 269 -13.83 16.54 -7.83
CA VAL A 269 -13.73 16.99 -9.23
C VAL A 269 -13.25 18.45 -9.30
N GLY A 270 -13.76 19.29 -8.40
CA GLY A 270 -13.35 20.70 -8.26
C GLY A 270 -14.01 21.31 -7.02
N ARG A 271 -13.35 22.29 -6.37
CA ARG A 271 -13.90 22.94 -5.16
C ARG A 271 -15.17 23.74 -5.47
N GLU A 272 -15.23 24.28 -6.68
CA GLU A 272 -16.37 24.97 -7.27
C GLU A 272 -17.62 24.09 -7.38
N PHE A 273 -17.48 22.76 -7.39
CA PHE A 273 -18.59 21.80 -7.40
C PHE A 273 -18.98 21.31 -5.99
N SER A 274 -18.47 21.95 -4.93
CA SER A 274 -18.95 21.67 -3.58
C SER A 274 -20.38 22.18 -3.40
N LYS A 275 -21.15 21.54 -2.50
CA LYS A 275 -22.54 21.94 -2.19
C LYS A 275 -22.64 23.44 -1.91
N SER A 276 -21.81 23.96 -0.99
CA SER A 276 -21.81 25.36 -0.60
C SER A 276 -21.38 26.32 -1.73
N ALA A 277 -20.43 25.93 -2.59
CA ALA A 277 -20.02 26.76 -3.71
C ALA A 277 -21.11 26.87 -4.79
N LEU A 278 -21.80 25.77 -5.09
CA LEU A 278 -22.89 25.75 -6.04
C LEU A 278 -24.15 26.42 -5.48
N GLU A 279 -24.47 26.24 -4.20
CA GLU A 279 -25.58 26.95 -3.55
C GLU A 279 -25.36 28.47 -3.51
N LYS A 280 -24.11 28.91 -3.30
CA LYS A 280 -23.75 30.33 -3.41
C LYS A 280 -23.95 30.88 -4.83
N LYS A 281 -23.77 30.03 -5.86
CA LYS A 281 -23.84 30.44 -7.27
C LYS A 281 -25.27 30.39 -7.83
N TYR A 282 -26.05 29.37 -7.46
CA TYR A 282 -27.36 29.07 -8.07
C TYR A 282 -28.53 29.17 -7.07
N GLY A 283 -28.27 29.47 -5.81
CA GLY A 283 -29.27 29.46 -4.73
C GLY A 283 -29.52 28.05 -4.19
N GLU A 284 -30.61 27.88 -3.44
CA GLU A 284 -30.98 26.61 -2.82
C GLU A 284 -31.04 25.47 -3.85
N PHE A 285 -30.53 24.29 -3.47
CA PHE A 285 -30.42 23.15 -4.35
C PHE A 285 -31.78 22.73 -4.95
N GLN A 286 -31.83 22.57 -6.28
CA GLN A 286 -32.98 22.01 -6.98
C GLN A 286 -32.62 20.65 -7.58
N GLU A 287 -33.47 19.65 -7.39
CA GLU A 287 -33.30 18.34 -8.02
C GLU A 287 -33.38 18.44 -9.55
N GLY A 288 -32.50 17.72 -10.23
CA GLY A 288 -32.54 17.62 -11.68
C GLY A 288 -33.77 16.84 -12.17
N PRO A 289 -34.23 17.06 -13.41
CA PRO A 289 -35.33 16.30 -14.00
C PRO A 289 -35.11 14.79 -13.88
N ARG A 290 -36.13 14.06 -13.41
CA ARG A 290 -36.08 12.59 -13.35
C ARG A 290 -36.20 12.02 -14.76
N GLY A 291 -35.33 11.08 -15.12
CA GLY A 291 -35.41 10.36 -16.40
C GLY A 291 -34.67 10.98 -17.58
N ILE A 292 -33.69 11.87 -17.37
CA ILE A 292 -32.87 12.39 -18.47
C ILE A 292 -32.07 11.24 -19.09
N LYS A 293 -32.31 10.99 -20.39
CA LYS A 293 -31.52 10.05 -21.18
C LYS A 293 -30.21 10.72 -21.58
N PRO A 294 -29.04 10.07 -21.36
CA PRO A 294 -27.75 10.63 -21.75
C PRO A 294 -27.69 10.86 -23.26
N ILE A 295 -27.21 12.04 -23.69
CA ILE A 295 -27.23 12.48 -25.11
C ILE A 295 -25.88 12.20 -25.80
N LYS A 296 -24.75 12.31 -25.09
CA LYS A 296 -23.40 11.99 -25.58
C LYS A 296 -22.73 10.96 -24.66
N ALA A 297 -21.84 10.16 -25.24
CA ALA A 297 -21.34 8.91 -24.69
C ALA A 297 -21.00 8.90 -23.18
N SER A 298 -21.39 7.81 -22.52
CA SER A 298 -21.16 7.53 -21.10
C SER A 298 -19.69 7.30 -20.74
N TYR A 299 -19.34 7.50 -19.46
CA TYR A 299 -18.06 7.07 -18.90
C TYR A 299 -17.79 5.60 -19.22
N ASP A 300 -16.56 5.32 -19.66
CA ASP A 300 -16.07 3.97 -19.92
C ASP A 300 -14.66 3.89 -19.34
N LYS A 301 -14.36 2.76 -18.68
CA LYS A 301 -13.04 2.49 -18.09
C LYS A 301 -12.03 2.09 -19.16
N ALA A 302 -12.08 2.73 -20.32
CA ALA A 302 -11.20 2.46 -21.45
C ALA A 302 -9.84 3.14 -21.25
N PRO A 303 -8.78 2.63 -21.92
CA PRO A 303 -7.49 3.29 -21.94
C PRO A 303 -7.64 4.70 -22.53
N ARG A 304 -6.88 5.66 -21.99
CA ARG A 304 -6.94 7.06 -22.44
C ARG A 304 -6.50 7.28 -23.88
N MET A 305 -5.73 6.36 -24.46
CA MET A 305 -5.28 6.46 -25.84
C MET A 305 -6.36 5.94 -26.79
N HIS A 306 -6.80 6.77 -27.74
CA HIS A 306 -7.85 6.41 -28.69
C HIS A 306 -7.47 5.19 -29.55
N SER A 307 -6.20 5.12 -29.98
CA SER A 307 -5.63 3.96 -30.68
C SER A 307 -5.65 2.69 -29.83
N ALA A 308 -5.38 2.78 -28.53
CA ALA A 308 -5.45 1.65 -27.61
C ALA A 308 -6.89 1.18 -27.37
N ARG A 309 -7.86 2.11 -27.33
CA ARG A 309 -9.29 1.79 -27.14
C ARG A 309 -9.87 0.98 -28.31
N GLN A 310 -9.28 1.11 -29.49
CA GLN A 310 -9.64 0.36 -30.70
C GLN A 310 -8.70 -0.83 -30.98
N SER A 311 -7.66 -1.03 -30.16
CA SER A 311 -6.70 -2.12 -30.35
C SER A 311 -7.28 -3.48 -30.00
N GLU A 312 -6.81 -4.51 -30.68
CA GLU A 312 -7.12 -5.91 -30.36
C GLU A 312 -6.75 -6.26 -28.90
N LEU A 313 -5.67 -5.66 -28.38
CA LEU A 313 -5.22 -5.81 -27.00
C LEU A 313 -6.29 -5.40 -25.99
N TRP A 314 -7.03 -4.32 -26.25
CA TRP A 314 -8.11 -3.89 -25.36
C TRP A 314 -9.30 -4.85 -25.36
N LEU A 315 -9.63 -5.44 -26.51
CA LEU A 315 -10.67 -6.46 -26.60
C LEU A 315 -10.25 -7.73 -25.84
N ARG A 316 -9.01 -8.19 -26.03
CA ARG A 316 -8.43 -9.31 -25.27
C ARG A 316 -8.43 -9.05 -23.76
N TYR A 317 -8.08 -7.84 -23.33
CA TYR A 317 -8.13 -7.46 -21.91
C TYR A 317 -9.55 -7.46 -21.34
N LYS A 318 -10.55 -6.95 -22.08
CA LYS A 318 -11.95 -7.01 -21.64
C LYS A 318 -12.43 -8.45 -21.49
N ALA A 319 -12.17 -9.30 -22.48
CA ALA A 319 -12.50 -10.72 -22.41
C ALA A 319 -11.83 -11.41 -21.21
N MET A 320 -10.53 -11.13 -20.97
CA MET A 320 -9.81 -11.65 -19.80
C MET A 320 -10.40 -11.15 -18.48
N ARG A 321 -10.82 -9.88 -18.41
CA ARG A 321 -11.46 -9.31 -17.21
C ARG A 321 -12.77 -10.01 -16.88
N ASP A 322 -13.55 -10.38 -17.90
CA ASP A 322 -14.79 -11.13 -17.70
C ASP A 322 -14.52 -12.54 -17.19
N VAL A 323 -13.49 -13.22 -17.74
CA VAL A 323 -13.01 -14.52 -17.23
C VAL A 323 -12.55 -14.40 -15.78
N ARG A 324 -11.75 -13.36 -15.46
CA ARG A 324 -11.30 -13.06 -14.10
C ARG A 324 -12.49 -12.85 -13.17
N GLY A 325 -13.49 -12.09 -13.59
CA GLY A 325 -14.72 -11.85 -12.82
C GLY A 325 -15.43 -13.15 -12.46
N ARG A 326 -15.64 -14.03 -13.44
CA ARG A 326 -16.25 -15.35 -13.23
C ARG A 326 -15.40 -16.23 -12.30
N ALA A 327 -14.09 -16.28 -12.49
CA ALA A 327 -13.19 -17.07 -11.65
C ALA A 327 -13.21 -16.62 -10.18
N TYR A 328 -13.22 -15.30 -9.94
CA TYR A 328 -13.35 -14.74 -8.59
C TYR A 328 -14.73 -14.99 -7.97
N GLN A 329 -15.78 -14.99 -8.78
CA GLN A 329 -17.13 -15.34 -8.32
C GLN A 329 -17.19 -16.80 -7.89
N THR A 330 -16.71 -17.73 -8.71
CA THR A 330 -16.65 -19.16 -8.36
C THR A 330 -15.82 -19.39 -7.09
N MET A 331 -14.69 -18.69 -6.95
CA MET A 331 -13.88 -18.73 -5.73
C MET A 331 -14.68 -18.27 -4.50
N ARG A 332 -15.45 -17.17 -4.62
CA ARG A 332 -16.29 -16.64 -3.54
C ARG A 332 -17.45 -17.57 -3.18
N GLU A 333 -18.05 -18.24 -4.15
CA GLU A 333 -19.10 -19.23 -3.89
C GLU A 333 -18.54 -20.45 -3.16
N ARG A 334 -17.40 -20.98 -3.62
CA ARG A 334 -16.68 -22.05 -2.93
C ARG A 334 -16.29 -21.63 -1.51
N GLN A 335 -15.86 -20.37 -1.35
CA GLN A 335 -15.55 -19.77 -0.06
C GLN A 335 -16.74 -19.86 0.91
N GLY A 336 -17.94 -19.47 0.45
CA GLY A 336 -19.18 -19.57 1.20
C GLY A 336 -19.46 -21.00 1.64
N ARG A 337 -19.43 -21.94 0.70
CA ARG A 337 -19.67 -23.37 0.98
C ARG A 337 -18.68 -23.97 1.97
N ASP A 338 -17.40 -23.63 1.86
CA ASP A 338 -16.38 -24.13 2.81
C ASP A 338 -16.57 -23.54 4.21
N TYR A 339 -16.98 -22.27 4.32
CA TYR A 339 -17.34 -21.67 5.62
C TYR A 339 -18.57 -22.33 6.22
N GLU A 340 -19.62 -22.50 5.43
CA GLU A 340 -20.85 -23.17 5.86
C GLU A 340 -20.57 -24.58 6.35
N ARG A 341 -19.78 -25.36 5.60
CA ARG A 341 -19.37 -26.72 5.99
C ARG A 341 -18.64 -26.74 7.34
N ILE A 342 -17.65 -25.86 7.54
CA ILE A 342 -16.95 -25.75 8.82
C ILE A 342 -17.94 -25.36 9.92
N GLN A 343 -18.80 -24.38 9.66
CA GLN A 343 -19.79 -23.91 10.61
C GLN A 343 -20.73 -25.04 11.05
N THR A 344 -21.29 -25.80 10.11
CA THR A 344 -22.17 -26.95 10.38
C THR A 344 -21.48 -28.02 11.21
N ILE A 345 -20.23 -28.40 10.90
CA ILE A 345 -19.47 -29.41 11.66
C ILE A 345 -19.30 -28.97 13.12
N PHE A 346 -18.87 -27.72 13.34
CA PHE A 346 -18.62 -27.23 14.69
C PHE A 346 -19.92 -26.98 15.46
N ASP A 347 -21.00 -26.55 14.80
CA ASP A 347 -22.29 -26.35 15.44
C ASP A 347 -22.88 -27.69 15.93
N HIS A 348 -22.73 -28.76 15.14
CA HIS A 348 -23.08 -30.12 15.57
C HIS A 348 -22.28 -30.55 16.81
N GLN A 349 -20.95 -30.38 16.79
CA GLN A 349 -20.09 -30.75 17.92
C GLN A 349 -20.37 -29.91 19.18
N TYR A 350 -20.70 -28.63 19.03
CA TYR A 350 -21.15 -27.79 20.14
C TYR A 350 -22.48 -28.29 20.73
N ALA A 351 -23.40 -28.77 19.88
CA ALA A 351 -24.67 -29.34 20.31
C ALA A 351 -24.50 -30.66 21.07
N GLU A 352 -23.60 -31.55 20.61
CA GLU A 352 -23.26 -32.80 21.31
C GLU A 352 -22.74 -32.54 22.74
N ILE A 353 -21.79 -31.61 22.89
CA ILE A 353 -21.25 -31.23 24.21
C ILE A 353 -22.33 -30.59 25.10
N ARG A 354 -23.27 -29.86 24.50
CA ARG A 354 -24.40 -29.25 25.23
C ARG A 354 -25.37 -30.31 25.76
N GLY A 355 -25.63 -31.35 24.98
CA GLY A 355 -26.52 -32.47 25.35
C GLY A 355 -25.89 -33.51 26.27
N ALA A 356 -24.56 -33.54 26.40
CA ALA A 356 -23.86 -34.53 27.21
C ALA A 356 -23.93 -34.26 28.73
N LEU A 357 -24.06 -35.34 29.52
CA LEU A 357 -23.98 -35.35 30.98
C LEU A 357 -22.53 -35.18 31.44
N LEU A 358 -22.06 -33.94 31.43
CA LEU A 358 -20.68 -33.57 31.77
C LEU A 358 -20.63 -32.62 32.96
N THR A 359 -19.54 -32.68 33.73
CA THR A 359 -19.25 -31.67 34.74
C THR A 359 -19.01 -30.30 34.08
N LYS A 360 -19.23 -29.20 34.82
CA LYS A 360 -18.97 -27.83 34.31
C LYS A 360 -17.51 -27.67 33.84
N LYS A 361 -16.56 -28.31 34.54
CA LYS A 361 -15.13 -28.24 34.24
C LYS A 361 -14.77 -28.98 32.95
N ASP A 362 -15.31 -30.17 32.73
CA ASP A 362 -15.07 -30.95 31.52
C ASP A 362 -15.74 -30.31 30.30
N ARG A 363 -16.95 -29.79 30.44
CA ARG A 363 -17.64 -29.03 29.39
C ARG A 363 -16.83 -27.80 28.96
N ALA A 364 -16.30 -27.03 29.91
CA ALA A 364 -15.46 -25.87 29.63
C ALA A 364 -14.11 -26.24 28.99
N ARG A 365 -13.54 -27.42 29.30
CA ARG A 365 -12.36 -27.94 28.59
C ARG A 365 -12.68 -28.25 27.13
N LEU A 366 -13.73 -29.02 26.88
CA LEU A 366 -14.14 -29.42 25.52
C LEU A 366 -14.51 -28.21 24.65
N TYR A 367 -15.20 -27.21 25.18
CA TYR A 367 -15.48 -25.98 24.41
C TYR A 367 -14.22 -25.19 24.04
N ARG A 368 -13.20 -25.14 24.90
CA ARG A 368 -11.92 -24.50 24.57
C ARG A 368 -11.19 -25.24 23.47
N GLU A 369 -11.16 -26.57 23.55
CA GLU A 369 -10.57 -27.43 22.51
C GLU A 369 -11.29 -27.27 21.17
N LEU A 370 -12.62 -27.26 21.17
CA LEU A 370 -13.43 -27.07 19.96
C LEU A 370 -13.21 -25.69 19.34
N LYS A 371 -13.10 -24.64 20.18
CA LYS A 371 -12.80 -23.27 19.73
C LYS A 371 -11.43 -23.20 19.06
N LEU A 372 -10.42 -23.88 19.59
CA LEU A 372 -9.09 -23.95 19.00
C LEU A 372 -9.12 -24.66 17.64
N ARG A 373 -9.72 -25.86 17.57
CA ARG A 373 -9.88 -26.61 16.31
C ARG A 373 -10.63 -25.82 15.25
N LYS A 374 -11.66 -25.05 15.63
CA LYS A 374 -12.38 -24.16 14.72
C LYS A 374 -11.49 -23.05 14.18
N ARG A 375 -10.66 -22.44 15.04
CA ARG A 375 -9.67 -21.42 14.62
C ARG A 375 -8.67 -22.01 13.63
N GLU A 376 -8.13 -23.20 13.89
CA GLU A 376 -7.18 -23.89 13.01
C GLU A 376 -7.79 -24.26 11.66
N ALA A 377 -9.04 -24.76 11.64
CA ALA A 377 -9.76 -25.08 10.42
C ALA A 377 -9.99 -23.83 9.55
N LEU A 378 -10.37 -22.71 10.16
CA LEU A 378 -10.54 -21.43 9.47
C LEU A 378 -9.22 -20.83 8.98
N ALA A 379 -8.14 -20.98 9.76
CA ALA A 379 -6.80 -20.54 9.37
C ALA A 379 -6.27 -21.34 8.16
N SER A 380 -6.42 -22.66 8.19
CA SER A 380 -6.04 -23.55 7.08
C SER A 380 -6.79 -23.17 5.80
N LEU A 381 -8.09 -22.88 5.92
CA LEU A 381 -8.91 -22.42 4.81
C LEU A 381 -8.47 -21.04 4.29
N ARG A 382 -8.01 -20.12 5.16
CA ARG A 382 -7.44 -18.83 4.75
C ARG A 382 -6.14 -19.01 3.95
N VAL A 383 -5.24 -19.88 4.39
CA VAL A 383 -3.98 -20.17 3.68
C VAL A 383 -4.26 -20.78 2.30
N ALA A 384 -5.11 -21.80 2.23
CA ALA A 384 -5.49 -22.44 0.96
C ALA A 384 -6.08 -21.41 -0.03
N ARG A 385 -6.90 -20.47 0.46
CA ARG A 385 -7.46 -19.38 -0.37
C ARG A 385 -6.41 -18.40 -0.85
N GLN A 386 -5.42 -18.08 -0.02
CA GLN A 386 -4.36 -17.17 -0.43
C GLN A 386 -3.59 -17.75 -1.63
N GLY A 387 -3.33 -19.06 -1.63
CA GLY A 387 -2.74 -19.78 -2.78
C GLY A 387 -3.57 -19.62 -4.05
N VAL A 388 -4.86 -19.97 -4.00
CA VAL A 388 -5.78 -19.84 -5.16
C VAL A 388 -5.88 -18.39 -5.65
N ARG A 389 -5.92 -17.41 -4.74
CA ARG A 389 -5.96 -15.99 -5.10
C ARG A 389 -4.67 -15.54 -5.79
N ASN A 390 -3.53 -16.02 -5.34
CA ASN A 390 -2.23 -15.73 -5.95
C ASN A 390 -2.19 -16.31 -7.38
N GLU A 391 -2.57 -17.58 -7.56
CA GLU A 391 -2.65 -18.22 -8.88
C GLU A 391 -3.59 -17.46 -9.84
N LEU A 392 -4.76 -17.04 -9.35
CA LEU A 392 -5.71 -16.25 -10.15
C LEU A 392 -5.15 -14.88 -10.56
N ASN A 393 -4.39 -14.23 -9.69
CA ASN A 393 -3.74 -12.96 -10.00
C ASN A 393 -2.59 -13.10 -10.99
N GLU A 394 -1.89 -14.23 -10.96
CA GLU A 394 -0.82 -14.54 -11.89
C GLU A 394 -1.38 -14.83 -13.29
N ARG A 395 -2.42 -15.67 -13.39
CA ARG A 395 -3.06 -16.03 -14.66
C ARG A 395 -3.86 -14.88 -15.29
N HIS A 396 -4.46 -14.03 -14.46
CA HIS A 396 -5.34 -12.97 -14.91
C HIS A 396 -4.90 -11.64 -14.31
N PRO A 397 -4.22 -10.77 -15.07
CA PRO A 397 -3.84 -9.43 -14.62
C PRO A 397 -4.98 -8.62 -14.02
N ALA A 398 -4.73 -7.89 -12.92
CA ALA A 398 -5.77 -7.09 -12.28
C ALA A 398 -6.01 -5.76 -12.99
N THR A 399 -4.98 -5.23 -13.64
CA THR A 399 -4.97 -3.90 -14.25
C THR A 399 -4.57 -3.99 -15.72
N TRP A 400 -4.98 -3.00 -16.50
CA TRP A 400 -4.60 -2.92 -17.90
C TRP A 400 -3.08 -2.77 -18.08
N THR A 401 -2.40 -2.02 -17.22
CA THR A 401 -0.92 -1.95 -17.23
C THR A 401 -0.26 -3.29 -16.91
N GLN A 402 -0.77 -4.07 -15.95
CA GLN A 402 -0.26 -5.43 -15.71
C GLN A 402 -0.53 -6.37 -16.88
N PHE A 403 -1.68 -6.22 -17.56
CA PHE A 403 -1.98 -6.97 -18.77
C PHE A 403 -1.00 -6.63 -19.89
N LEU A 404 -0.79 -5.34 -20.15
CA LEU A 404 0.20 -4.89 -21.11
C LEU A 404 1.61 -5.36 -20.76
N GLN A 405 1.96 -5.41 -19.47
CA GLN A 405 3.25 -5.94 -19.02
C GLN A 405 3.38 -7.43 -19.36
N GLN A 406 2.36 -8.23 -19.07
CA GLN A 406 2.37 -9.66 -19.40
C GLN A 406 2.38 -9.91 -20.91
N GLU A 407 1.60 -9.17 -21.69
CA GLU A 407 1.60 -9.31 -23.16
C GLU A 407 2.94 -8.84 -23.75
N ALA A 408 3.51 -7.75 -23.25
CA ALA A 408 4.85 -7.31 -23.64
C ALA A 408 5.93 -8.31 -23.21
N ASP A 409 5.77 -8.96 -22.05
CA ASP A 409 6.66 -10.04 -21.58
C ASP A 409 6.60 -11.28 -22.48
N LYS A 410 5.44 -11.54 -23.12
CA LYS A 410 5.26 -12.57 -24.16
C LYS A 410 5.79 -12.15 -25.54
N GLY A 411 6.20 -10.90 -25.71
CA GLY A 411 6.77 -10.37 -26.95
C GLY A 411 5.82 -9.49 -27.77
N ASP A 412 4.63 -9.15 -27.27
CA ASP A 412 3.69 -8.27 -27.98
C ASP A 412 4.23 -6.83 -28.07
N GLU A 413 4.53 -6.43 -29.31
CA GLU A 413 5.18 -5.17 -29.66
C GLU A 413 4.27 -3.96 -29.42
N ALA A 414 2.97 -4.12 -29.72
CA ALA A 414 1.97 -3.09 -29.50
C ALA A 414 1.75 -2.87 -28.00
N ALA A 415 1.80 -3.93 -27.18
CA ALA A 415 1.67 -3.81 -25.74
C ALA A 415 2.83 -3.01 -25.11
N LEU A 416 4.06 -3.27 -25.56
CA LEU A 416 5.26 -2.53 -25.13
C LEU A 416 5.19 -1.06 -25.53
N ALA A 417 4.77 -0.76 -26.78
CA ALA A 417 4.61 0.62 -27.26
C ALA A 417 3.58 1.39 -26.41
N LEU A 418 2.45 0.76 -26.05
CA LEU A 418 1.42 1.35 -25.20
C LEU A 418 1.92 1.63 -23.77
N LEU A 419 2.73 0.74 -23.17
CA LEU A 419 3.34 1.00 -21.85
C LEU A 419 4.28 2.20 -21.86
N ARG A 420 5.11 2.32 -22.90
CA ARG A 420 6.06 3.44 -23.04
C ARG A 420 5.33 4.75 -23.32
N ALA A 421 4.29 4.74 -24.16
CA ALA A 421 3.47 5.91 -24.40
C ALA A 421 2.70 6.37 -23.15
N GLN A 422 2.29 5.44 -22.28
CA GLN A 422 1.72 5.77 -20.98
C GLN A 422 2.75 6.45 -20.06
N ALA A 423 4.01 5.99 -20.08
CA ALA A 423 5.10 6.55 -19.28
C ALA A 423 5.53 7.94 -19.78
N ALA A 424 5.65 8.15 -21.09
CA ALA A 424 6.05 9.42 -21.70
C ALA A 424 5.05 10.56 -21.45
N LYS A 425 3.76 10.25 -21.21
CA LYS A 425 2.77 11.25 -20.80
C LYS A 425 2.95 11.71 -19.34
N GLN A 426 3.69 10.96 -18.52
CA GLN A 426 3.95 11.30 -17.10
C GLN A 426 5.21 12.16 -16.92
N SER A 427 6.20 12.05 -17.81
CA SER A 427 7.35 12.95 -17.91
C SER A 427 7.02 14.06 -18.91
N ARG A 428 6.85 15.31 -18.46
CA ARG A 428 6.98 16.45 -19.38
C ARG A 428 8.39 16.37 -19.96
N GLU A 429 8.49 16.34 -21.29
CA GLU A 429 9.73 16.27 -22.09
C GLU A 429 10.41 14.90 -22.05
N GLU A 430 10.23 14.13 -23.12
CA GLU A 430 11.28 13.36 -23.82
C GLU A 430 10.61 12.66 -25.03
N GLU A 431 11.13 12.93 -26.24
CA GLU A 431 10.66 12.34 -27.49
C GLU A 431 10.84 10.81 -27.47
N VAL A 432 9.77 10.08 -27.77
CA VAL A 432 9.79 8.62 -27.88
C VAL A 432 9.95 8.23 -29.34
N VAL A 433 11.13 7.72 -29.69
CA VAL A 433 11.48 7.15 -31.01
C VAL A 433 11.23 5.62 -31.01
N PRO A 434 10.88 4.97 -32.14
CA PRO A 434 10.25 3.64 -32.10
C PRO A 434 11.23 2.43 -32.06
N PHE A 435 10.87 1.49 -31.16
CA PHE A 435 10.76 0.03 -31.34
C PHE A 435 11.97 -0.96 -31.31
N ARG A 436 11.87 -2.05 -30.50
CA ARG A 436 12.15 -3.50 -30.81
C ARG A 436 11.92 -4.46 -29.61
N SER A 437 11.41 -5.69 -29.86
CA SER A 437 10.72 -6.62 -28.93
C SER A 437 11.58 -7.41 -27.92
N ARG A 438 10.90 -8.00 -26.91
CA ARG A 438 11.48 -8.84 -25.85
C ARG A 438 11.89 -10.25 -26.28
N THR A 439 11.39 -10.74 -27.43
CA THR A 439 11.84 -12.00 -28.03
C THR A 439 13.35 -11.94 -28.31
N GLY A 440 13.82 -10.78 -28.77
CA GLY A 440 15.26 -10.50 -28.91
C GLY A 440 16.01 -10.49 -27.58
N VAL A 441 15.40 -10.00 -26.49
CA VAL A 441 16.04 -9.99 -25.16
C VAL A 441 16.22 -11.41 -24.62
N ARG A 442 15.20 -12.28 -24.71
CA ARG A 442 15.30 -13.66 -24.22
C ARG A 442 16.28 -14.49 -25.06
N GLN A 443 16.25 -14.32 -26.39
CA GLN A 443 17.23 -14.94 -27.29
C GLN A 443 18.65 -14.42 -27.03
N ALA A 444 18.80 -13.12 -26.75
CA ALA A 444 20.08 -12.54 -26.41
C ALA A 444 20.63 -13.11 -25.10
N LEU A 445 19.79 -13.22 -24.06
CA LEU A 445 20.19 -13.82 -22.79
C LEU A 445 20.54 -15.31 -22.94
N GLN A 446 19.79 -16.07 -23.73
CA GLN A 446 20.14 -17.48 -24.02
C GLN A 446 21.48 -17.59 -24.76
N THR A 447 21.70 -16.74 -25.76
CA THR A 447 22.96 -16.69 -26.52
C THR A 447 24.14 -16.30 -25.61
N LEU A 448 23.94 -15.36 -24.71
CA LEU A 448 24.96 -14.89 -23.77
C LEU A 448 25.24 -15.92 -22.66
N ALA A 449 24.21 -16.55 -22.11
CA ALA A 449 24.34 -17.63 -21.12
C ALA A 449 25.07 -18.86 -21.69
N ALA A 450 24.99 -19.09 -23.00
CA ALA A 450 25.76 -20.14 -23.68
C ALA A 450 27.24 -19.76 -23.91
N ARG A 451 27.56 -18.46 -23.92
CA ARG A 451 28.92 -17.96 -24.16
C ARG A 451 29.70 -17.71 -22.86
N GLU A 452 29.03 -17.24 -21.82
CA GLU A 452 29.68 -16.72 -20.62
C GLU A 452 28.90 -17.03 -19.34
N GLU A 453 29.62 -17.47 -18.31
CA GLU A 453 29.07 -17.90 -17.02
C GLU A 453 28.25 -16.81 -16.32
N GLN A 454 28.69 -15.54 -16.44
CA GLN A 454 28.06 -14.40 -15.77
C GLN A 454 26.60 -14.15 -16.18
N TRP A 455 26.15 -14.75 -17.29
CA TRP A 455 24.79 -14.61 -17.83
C TRP A 455 23.85 -15.75 -17.45
N LYS A 456 24.35 -16.85 -16.86
CA LYS A 456 23.51 -18.02 -16.55
C LYS A 456 22.38 -17.71 -15.56
N ASP A 457 22.66 -16.86 -14.57
CA ASP A 457 21.68 -16.42 -13.56
C ASP A 457 21.00 -15.10 -13.91
N ALA A 458 21.16 -14.62 -15.15
CA ALA A 458 20.60 -13.35 -15.57
C ALA A 458 19.06 -13.40 -15.58
N GLN A 459 18.44 -12.43 -14.90
CA GLN A 459 16.98 -12.28 -14.89
C GLN A 459 16.57 -11.06 -15.70
N ALA A 460 15.49 -11.16 -16.48
CA ALA A 460 14.97 -10.01 -17.20
C ALA A 460 13.45 -9.87 -17.12
N TRP A 461 12.98 -8.64 -16.97
CA TRP A 461 11.56 -8.28 -16.93
C TRP A 461 11.34 -6.90 -17.57
N ILE A 462 10.14 -6.63 -18.08
CA ILE A 462 9.74 -5.27 -18.43
C ILE A 462 9.17 -4.58 -17.19
N SER A 463 9.65 -3.38 -16.89
CA SER A 463 9.07 -2.54 -15.83
C SER A 463 7.69 -1.98 -16.24
N LYS A 464 6.93 -1.47 -15.27
CA LYS A 464 5.64 -0.78 -15.51
C LYS A 464 5.74 0.43 -16.45
N ARG A 465 6.95 0.95 -16.71
CA ARG A 465 7.23 2.06 -17.64
C ARG A 465 7.68 1.59 -19.04
N GLY A 466 7.69 0.28 -19.30
CA GLY A 466 8.17 -0.28 -20.56
C GLY A 466 9.69 -0.33 -20.71
N VAL A 467 10.45 -0.10 -19.63
CA VAL A 467 11.92 -0.26 -19.60
C VAL A 467 12.26 -1.75 -19.50
N VAL A 468 13.12 -2.27 -20.37
CA VAL A 468 13.65 -3.64 -20.21
C VAL A 468 14.72 -3.58 -19.13
N VAL A 469 14.56 -4.38 -18.08
CA VAL A 469 15.56 -4.50 -17.02
C VAL A 469 16.17 -5.88 -17.09
N VAL A 470 17.49 -5.92 -17.15
CA VAL A 470 18.31 -7.14 -17.05
C VAL A 470 19.12 -7.03 -15.77
N ARG A 471 18.94 -7.98 -14.86
CA ARG A 471 19.67 -8.08 -13.60
C ARG A 471 20.73 -9.16 -13.71
N LEU A 472 21.94 -8.77 -13.33
CA LEU A 472 23.14 -9.61 -13.23
C LEU A 472 23.67 -9.52 -11.79
N ALA A 473 24.60 -10.40 -11.42
CA ALA A 473 25.26 -10.34 -10.11
C ALA A 473 26.02 -9.01 -9.89
N CYS A 474 26.56 -8.41 -10.95
CA CYS A 474 27.31 -7.16 -10.93
C CYS A 474 26.44 -5.88 -11.00
N GLY A 475 25.12 -6.01 -11.15
CA GLY A 475 24.17 -4.88 -11.17
C GLY A 475 23.04 -5.02 -12.19
N GLU A 476 22.41 -3.90 -12.52
CA GLU A 476 21.25 -3.85 -13.44
C GLU A 476 21.57 -3.04 -14.71
N ILE A 477 21.21 -3.61 -15.86
CA ILE A 477 21.19 -2.94 -17.17
C ILE A 477 19.73 -2.56 -17.45
N ARG A 478 19.48 -1.28 -17.75
CA ARG A 478 18.15 -0.74 -18.04
C ARG A 478 18.09 -0.15 -19.44
N GLU A 479 17.24 -0.71 -20.30
CA GLU A 479 17.08 -0.29 -21.69
C GLU A 479 15.87 0.62 -21.86
N TYR A 480 16.14 1.87 -22.25
CA TYR A 480 15.15 2.91 -22.53
C TYR A 480 15.04 3.13 -24.04
N GLY A 481 14.63 2.10 -24.78
CA GLY A 481 14.49 2.15 -26.24
C GLY A 481 15.84 2.20 -26.94
N ASP A 482 16.49 3.37 -26.93
CA ASP A 482 17.76 3.63 -27.59
C ASP A 482 18.96 3.79 -26.68
N THR A 483 18.75 3.93 -25.37
CA THR A 483 19.81 4.13 -24.38
C THR A 483 19.89 2.99 -23.37
N LEU A 484 21.11 2.73 -22.88
CA LEU A 484 21.36 1.82 -21.76
C LEU A 484 21.81 2.61 -20.54
N HIS A 485 21.09 2.42 -19.44
CA HIS A 485 21.45 2.94 -18.14
C HIS A 485 21.98 1.81 -17.27
N LEU A 486 23.16 2.00 -16.69
CA LEU A 486 23.83 1.02 -15.86
C LEU A 486 23.70 1.40 -14.39
N ARG A 487 23.24 0.44 -13.58
CA ARG A 487 23.18 0.58 -12.12
C ARG A 487 24.03 -0.53 -11.49
N PRO A 488 25.32 -0.27 -11.24
CA PRO A 488 26.20 -1.25 -10.60
C PRO A 488 25.75 -1.53 -9.17
N SER A 489 25.96 -2.77 -8.71
CA SER A 489 25.68 -3.15 -7.30
C SER A 489 26.63 -2.44 -6.34
N GLU A 490 27.88 -2.26 -6.75
CA GLU A 490 28.94 -1.54 -6.02
C GLU A 490 29.81 -0.75 -7.01
N PRO A 491 30.50 0.33 -6.59
CA PRO A 491 31.34 1.14 -7.48
C PRO A 491 32.38 0.33 -8.28
N ALA A 492 32.97 -0.70 -7.67
CA ALA A 492 33.96 -1.58 -8.30
C ALA A 492 33.37 -2.51 -9.38
N ALA A 493 32.05 -2.75 -9.37
CA ALA A 493 31.38 -3.61 -10.35
C ALA A 493 31.07 -2.89 -11.67
N ARG A 494 31.36 -1.58 -11.77
CA ARG A 494 30.99 -0.73 -12.92
C ARG A 494 31.60 -1.18 -14.24
N ASP A 495 32.86 -1.59 -14.24
CA ASP A 495 33.55 -2.03 -15.45
C ASP A 495 33.02 -3.38 -15.94
N LYS A 496 32.78 -4.32 -15.02
CA LYS A 496 32.14 -5.61 -15.32
C LYS A 496 30.73 -5.42 -15.87
N LEU A 497 29.95 -4.52 -15.27
CA LEU A 497 28.59 -4.22 -15.75
C LEU A 497 28.60 -3.51 -17.12
N SER A 498 29.61 -2.70 -17.38
CA SER A 498 29.80 -2.02 -18.66
C SER A 498 30.18 -3.00 -19.78
N LEU A 499 31.04 -3.98 -19.48
CA LEU A 499 31.35 -5.08 -20.37
C LEU A 499 30.08 -5.90 -20.69
N ALA A 500 29.34 -6.29 -19.66
CA ALA A 500 28.08 -7.02 -19.83
C ALA A 500 27.04 -6.21 -20.64
N ALA A 501 26.95 -4.89 -20.42
CA ALA A 501 26.09 -4.03 -21.21
C ALA A 501 26.48 -3.99 -22.69
N PHE A 502 27.78 -4.02 -22.99
CA PHE A 502 28.27 -4.07 -24.38
C PHE A 502 27.97 -5.42 -25.04
N GLN A 503 28.20 -6.54 -24.35
CA GLN A 503 27.86 -7.88 -24.86
C GLN A 503 26.36 -8.01 -25.12
N PHE A 504 25.54 -7.50 -24.20
CA PHE A 504 24.10 -7.41 -24.37
C PHE A 504 23.74 -6.57 -25.60
N ALA A 505 24.34 -5.40 -25.73
CA ALA A 505 24.14 -4.50 -26.85
C ALA A 505 24.52 -5.15 -28.20
N GLU A 506 25.65 -5.86 -28.25
CA GLU A 506 26.15 -6.53 -29.45
C GLU A 506 25.20 -7.64 -29.92
N VAL A 507 24.73 -8.47 -29.00
CA VAL A 507 23.78 -9.55 -29.34
C VAL A 507 22.39 -8.99 -29.68
N ARG A 508 21.98 -7.90 -29.03
CA ARG A 508 20.63 -7.33 -29.16
C ARG A 508 20.49 -6.38 -30.37
N TRP A 509 21.54 -5.64 -30.75
CA TRP A 509 21.51 -4.64 -31.84
C TRP A 509 22.48 -4.93 -32.99
N GLY A 510 23.40 -5.88 -32.84
CA GLY A 510 24.50 -6.08 -33.77
C GLY A 510 25.67 -5.12 -33.49
N GLN A 511 26.86 -5.54 -33.92
CA GLN A 511 28.13 -4.90 -33.55
C GLN A 511 28.24 -3.44 -34.02
N GLU A 512 27.82 -3.14 -35.26
CA GLU A 512 27.87 -1.79 -35.84
C GLU A 512 26.93 -0.82 -35.12
N GLN A 513 25.74 -1.25 -34.70
CA GLN A 513 24.79 -0.39 -33.98
C GLN A 513 25.19 -0.19 -32.51
N ALA A 514 25.77 -1.22 -31.87
CA ALA A 514 26.36 -1.09 -30.54
C ALA A 514 27.52 -0.07 -30.54
N LEU A 515 28.32 -0.05 -31.62
CA LEU A 515 29.39 0.93 -31.85
C LEU A 515 28.87 2.33 -32.23
N ALA A 516 27.78 2.45 -33.00
CA ALA A 516 27.19 3.75 -33.34
C ALA A 516 26.57 4.46 -32.12
N LYS A 517 25.89 3.70 -31.24
CA LYS A 517 25.33 4.22 -29.98
C LYS A 517 26.42 4.65 -28.97
N LYS A 518 27.68 4.24 -29.16
CA LYS A 518 28.87 4.70 -28.41
C LYS A 518 29.21 6.16 -28.69
N GLN A 519 28.91 6.65 -29.90
CA GLN A 519 29.28 8.00 -30.34
C GLN A 519 28.18 9.04 -30.11
N GLY A 520 26.91 8.61 -30.02
CA GLY A 520 25.81 9.45 -29.56
C GLY A 520 25.71 9.47 -28.03
N ASN A 521 25.22 10.57 -27.45
CA ASN A 521 25.03 10.83 -26.01
C ASN A 521 24.15 9.80 -25.24
N GLY A 522 23.86 8.62 -25.80
CA GLY A 522 22.91 7.63 -25.27
C GLY A 522 23.52 6.41 -24.55
N ILE A 523 24.85 6.24 -24.56
CA ILE A 523 25.53 5.25 -23.71
C ILE A 523 26.20 6.01 -22.58
N ALA A 524 25.70 5.87 -21.35
CA ALA A 524 26.40 6.37 -20.18
C ALA A 524 27.82 5.75 -20.17
N ARG A 525 28.83 6.61 -20.39
CA ARG A 525 30.28 6.34 -20.45
C ARG A 525 30.66 4.93 -20.00
N VAL A 526 30.68 3.97 -20.93
CA VAL A 526 31.47 2.75 -20.79
C VAL A 526 32.93 3.21 -20.82
N PRO A 527 33.72 2.97 -19.75
CA PRO A 527 35.12 3.37 -19.72
C PRO A 527 35.87 2.73 -20.89
N GLU A 528 36.69 3.51 -21.60
CA GLU A 528 37.45 3.05 -22.76
C GLU A 528 38.37 1.85 -22.43
N SER A 529 38.76 1.72 -21.16
CA SER A 529 39.49 0.60 -20.59
C SER A 529 38.71 -0.72 -20.62
N ALA A 530 37.42 -0.72 -20.26
CA ALA A 530 36.58 -1.92 -20.28
C ALA A 530 36.37 -2.43 -21.71
N PHE A 531 36.32 -1.52 -22.69
CA PHE A 531 36.21 -1.85 -24.11
C PHE A 531 37.50 -2.46 -24.68
N LYS A 532 38.67 -1.93 -24.29
CA LYS A 532 39.97 -2.54 -24.66
C LYS A 532 40.14 -3.93 -24.04
N LEU A 533 39.63 -4.15 -22.83
CA LEU A 533 39.60 -5.49 -22.21
C LEU A 533 38.72 -6.47 -23.01
N ALA A 534 37.52 -6.05 -23.41
CA ALA A 534 36.61 -6.87 -24.22
C ALA A 534 37.21 -7.28 -25.58
N GLN A 535 37.96 -6.38 -26.22
CA GLN A 535 38.66 -6.70 -27.46
C GLN A 535 39.88 -7.58 -27.23
N ALA A 536 40.61 -7.39 -26.12
CA ALA A 536 41.79 -8.19 -25.79
C ALA A 536 41.45 -9.62 -25.39
N GLU A 537 40.32 -9.83 -24.69
CA GLU A 537 39.80 -11.17 -24.35
C GLU A 537 39.31 -11.96 -25.57
N ARG A 538 39.13 -11.30 -26.73
CA ARG A 538 38.68 -11.91 -27.99
C ARG A 538 39.81 -12.33 -28.93
N VAL A 539 41.02 -11.79 -28.70
CA VAL A 539 42.25 -12.12 -29.45
C VAL A 539 43.03 -13.26 -28.78
N ARG A 540 42.61 -13.65 -27.57
CA ARG A 540 43.01 -14.90 -26.91
C ARG A 540 41.93 -15.96 -27.11
#